data_AF-L1PNI8-F1
#
_entry.id   AF-L1PNI8-F1
#
_cell.length_a   1.000
_cell.length_b   1.000
_cell.length_c   1.000
_cell.angle_alpha   90.00
_cell.angle_beta   90.00
_cell.angle_gamma   90.00
#
_symmetry.space_group_name_H-M   'P 1'
#
loop_
_entity.id
_entity.type
_entity.pdbx_description
1 polymer ?
#
loop_
_entity_poly.entity_id
_entity_poly.type
_entity_poly.pdbx_seq_one_letter_code
_entity_poly.pdbx_strand_id
1 'polypeptide(L)'
;MIKVEKFKEIKDEVEQAVEELFEFAKNNQKDKNDYYLFLANCCYVPKEDDKIEYIESYSEYVIDYSIDRLIDYDRIKFLTRYIDSYYSFSELDKTTDELEAVTIEMMIYTHIWEADNFLKQLKQISNLCLNKEYDWKVKAPNSENGESKQKFIREELKDKFKEKGLKIAEVMKKGYRSQLRNAFAHCNYSFFKEERIDLHNYKPNSYEVKNITFNEWTEYFCYSFLFNYFFLNYFFEEREEIKNEIEVFLRNKDGEKKKGILKYNPSNKSFYAKFIEK
;
A
#
# COMPACT_ATOMS: atom_id res chain seq x y z
N MET A 1 -17.59 -17.53 1.69
CA MET A 1 -17.80 -16.53 2.74
C MET A 1 -17.07 -16.89 4.03
N ILE A 2 -16.40 -15.89 4.60
CA ILE A 2 -15.61 -16.02 5.82
C ILE A 2 -16.50 -15.91 7.07
N LYS A 3 -16.17 -16.68 8.11
CA LYS A 3 -16.78 -16.59 9.45
C LYS A 3 -16.06 -15.57 10.33
N VAL A 4 -16.74 -15.07 11.35
CA VAL A 4 -16.18 -14.10 12.32
C VAL A 4 -14.86 -14.58 12.92
N GLU A 5 -14.76 -15.84 13.34
CA GLU A 5 -13.54 -16.36 13.98
C GLU A 5 -12.35 -16.29 13.03
N LYS A 6 -12.56 -16.78 11.80
CA LYS A 6 -11.52 -16.76 10.76
C LYS A 6 -11.14 -15.33 10.37
N PHE A 7 -12.12 -14.42 10.31
CA PHE A 7 -11.85 -13.01 10.06
C PHE A 7 -10.97 -12.38 11.16
N LYS A 8 -11.28 -12.65 12.44
CA LYS A 8 -10.47 -12.16 13.58
C LYS A 8 -9.05 -12.71 13.53
N GLU A 9 -8.86 -13.99 13.22
CA GLU A 9 -7.52 -14.57 13.03
C GLU A 9 -6.72 -13.84 11.96
N ILE A 10 -7.33 -13.58 10.79
CA ILE A 10 -6.68 -12.84 9.70
C ILE A 10 -6.37 -11.41 10.14
N LYS A 11 -7.31 -10.74 10.81
CA LYS A 11 -7.15 -9.38 11.31
C LYS A 11 -5.94 -9.28 12.23
N ASP A 12 -5.87 -10.13 13.25
CA ASP A 12 -4.78 -10.12 14.24
C ASP A 12 -3.43 -10.44 13.57
N GLU A 13 -3.40 -11.41 12.65
CA GLU A 13 -2.19 -11.75 11.88
C GLU A 13 -1.68 -10.55 11.07
N VAL A 14 -2.58 -9.85 10.38
CA VAL A 14 -2.22 -8.72 9.51
C VAL A 14 -1.79 -7.52 10.34
N GLU A 15 -2.51 -7.18 11.41
CA GLU A 15 -2.19 -6.06 12.29
C GLU A 15 -0.78 -6.21 12.88
N GLN A 16 -0.46 -7.37 13.45
CA GLN A 16 0.87 -7.67 14.00
C GLN A 16 1.98 -7.61 12.94
N ALA A 17 1.70 -8.08 11.71
CA ALA A 17 2.67 -8.06 10.63
C ALA A 17 2.95 -6.63 10.13
N VAL A 18 1.94 -5.75 10.16
CA VAL A 18 2.09 -4.33 9.82
C VAL A 18 2.87 -3.61 10.92
N GLU A 19 2.53 -3.82 12.19
CA GLU A 19 3.27 -3.23 13.33
C GLU A 19 4.76 -3.58 13.25
N GLU A 20 5.07 -4.87 13.07
CA GLU A 20 6.43 -5.36 12.90
C GLU A 20 7.16 -4.69 11.72
N LEU A 21 6.48 -4.49 10.60
CA LEU A 21 7.05 -3.83 9.43
C LEU A 21 7.47 -2.38 9.73
N PHE A 22 6.60 -1.59 10.35
CA PHE A 22 6.87 -0.19 10.67
C PHE A 22 8.00 -0.07 11.70
N GLU A 23 7.96 -0.86 12.77
CA GLU A 23 9.02 -0.87 13.79
C GLU A 23 10.37 -1.33 13.21
N PHE A 24 10.38 -2.36 12.36
CA PHE A 24 11.61 -2.80 11.71
C PHE A 24 12.18 -1.70 10.80
N ALA A 25 11.34 -1.06 9.99
CA ALA A 25 11.77 0.01 9.08
C ALA A 25 12.38 1.21 9.83
N LYS A 26 11.73 1.64 10.93
CA LYS A 26 12.19 2.74 11.80
C LYS A 26 13.57 2.46 12.41
N ASN A 27 13.81 1.21 12.80
CA ASN A 27 15.05 0.78 13.44
C ASN A 27 16.18 0.39 12.46
N ASN A 28 15.88 0.20 11.18
CA ASN A 28 16.83 -0.29 10.18
C ASN A 28 17.13 0.74 9.06
N GLN A 29 16.67 1.98 9.19
CA GLN A 29 16.98 3.08 8.28
C GLN A 29 18.50 3.36 8.15
N LYS A 30 18.94 3.75 6.94
CA LYS A 30 20.36 4.03 6.67
C LYS A 30 20.84 5.34 7.27
N ASP A 31 20.16 6.42 6.92
CA ASP A 31 20.39 7.70 7.57
C ASP A 31 19.43 7.84 8.74
N LYS A 32 19.91 8.46 9.82
CA LYS A 32 19.07 8.77 10.98
C LYS A 32 17.88 9.61 10.52
N ASN A 33 16.68 9.18 10.90
CA ASN A 33 15.41 9.86 10.65
C ASN A 33 14.88 9.81 9.20
N ASP A 34 15.42 8.98 8.31
CA ASP A 34 14.83 8.70 6.98
C ASP A 34 13.39 8.14 7.06
N TYR A 35 13.07 7.43 8.14
CA TYR A 35 11.70 6.97 8.42
C TYR A 35 10.71 8.13 8.47
N TYR A 36 11.11 9.31 8.96
CA TYR A 36 10.24 10.48 8.98
C TYR A 36 10.10 11.15 7.61
N LEU A 37 11.10 10.99 6.72
CA LEU A 37 10.91 11.37 5.30
C LEU A 37 9.85 10.48 4.65
N PHE A 38 9.78 9.20 5.01
CA PHE A 38 8.73 8.29 4.56
C PHE A 38 7.36 8.72 5.07
N LEU A 39 7.22 8.98 6.38
CA LEU A 39 5.98 9.49 6.96
C LEU A 39 5.54 10.83 6.37
N ALA A 40 6.51 11.67 5.98
CA ALA A 40 6.26 12.93 5.29
C ALA A 40 6.03 12.80 3.78
N ASN A 41 5.87 11.59 3.24
CA ASN A 41 5.66 11.33 1.82
C ASN A 41 6.59 12.17 0.91
N CYS A 42 7.86 12.27 1.28
CA CYS A 42 8.85 13.04 0.53
C CYS A 42 9.12 12.37 -0.82
N CYS A 43 9.12 13.13 -1.91
CA CYS A 43 9.43 12.58 -3.23
C CYS A 43 9.95 13.63 -4.19
N TYR A 44 10.52 13.16 -5.29
CA TYR A 44 10.88 13.95 -6.44
C TYR A 44 9.72 13.95 -7.43
N VAL A 45 9.23 15.14 -7.78
CA VAL A 45 8.20 15.38 -8.77
C VAL A 45 8.81 16.23 -9.88
N PRO A 46 8.99 15.68 -11.10
CA PRO A 46 9.56 16.42 -12.21
C PRO A 46 8.64 17.58 -12.60
N LYS A 47 9.21 18.68 -13.10
CA LYS A 47 8.45 19.85 -13.55
C LYS A 47 7.45 19.56 -14.66
N GLU A 48 7.70 18.54 -15.46
CA GLU A 48 6.84 18.09 -16.55
C GLU A 48 5.71 17.15 -16.07
N ASP A 49 5.51 16.98 -14.76
CA ASP A 49 4.38 16.19 -14.25
C ASP A 49 3.06 16.98 -14.42
N ASP A 50 2.24 16.53 -15.38
CA ASP A 50 0.96 17.15 -15.74
C ASP A 50 -0.07 17.20 -14.60
N LYS A 51 0.18 16.52 -13.46
CA LYS A 51 -0.72 16.53 -12.29
C LYS A 51 -0.66 17.82 -11.48
N ILE A 52 0.31 18.71 -11.74
CA ILE A 52 0.53 19.93 -10.96
C ILE A 52 0.80 21.11 -11.88
N GLU A 53 0.11 22.23 -11.63
CA GLU A 53 0.51 23.51 -12.21
C GLU A 53 1.79 23.99 -11.49
N TYR A 54 2.94 23.79 -12.15
CA TYR A 54 4.23 24.08 -11.54
C TYR A 54 4.52 25.59 -11.54
N ILE A 55 4.90 26.14 -10.37
CA ILE A 55 5.49 27.48 -10.29
C ILE A 55 7.01 27.31 -10.30
N GLU A 56 7.72 27.93 -11.25
CA GLU A 56 9.17 27.78 -11.48
C GLU A 56 10.05 27.89 -10.21
N SER A 57 9.57 28.61 -9.20
CA SER A 57 10.25 28.83 -7.93
C SER A 57 10.15 27.68 -6.93
N TYR A 58 9.36 26.63 -7.18
CA TYR A 58 9.29 25.46 -6.31
C TYR A 58 10.43 24.47 -6.55
N SER A 59 10.65 23.60 -5.56
CA SER A 59 11.61 22.50 -5.63
C SER A 59 10.92 21.27 -6.20
N GLU A 60 11.59 20.51 -7.08
CA GLU A 60 11.13 19.19 -7.52
C GLU A 60 11.21 18.16 -6.39
N TYR A 61 12.05 18.40 -5.38
CA TYR A 61 12.08 17.61 -4.15
C TYR A 61 11.03 18.17 -3.19
N VAL A 62 9.88 17.50 -3.17
CA VAL A 62 8.68 17.89 -2.45
C VAL A 62 8.62 17.18 -1.10
N ILE A 63 8.15 17.92 -0.09
CA ILE A 63 7.83 17.42 1.23
C ILE A 63 6.31 17.41 1.35
N ASP A 64 5.76 16.34 1.94
CA ASP A 64 4.33 16.13 2.11
C ASP A 64 3.54 16.18 0.80
N TYR A 65 3.93 15.33 -0.15
CA TYR A 65 3.23 15.26 -1.42
C TYR A 65 1.79 14.77 -1.24
N SER A 66 0.85 15.72 -1.14
CA SER A 66 -0.53 15.48 -0.75
C SER A 66 -1.42 15.05 -1.91
N ILE A 67 -1.00 15.29 -3.16
CA ILE A 67 -1.72 14.90 -4.38
C ILE A 67 -1.93 13.38 -4.44
N ASP A 68 -0.92 12.58 -4.09
CA ASP A 68 -1.05 11.12 -4.02
C ASP A 68 -2.18 10.69 -3.06
N ARG A 69 -2.35 11.40 -1.94
CA ARG A 69 -3.44 11.14 -0.98
C ARG A 69 -4.79 11.60 -1.53
N LEU A 70 -4.83 12.74 -2.21
CA LEU A 70 -6.06 13.27 -2.78
C LEU A 70 -6.61 12.36 -3.88
N ILE A 71 -5.74 11.84 -4.76
CA ILE A 71 -6.11 10.89 -5.82
C ILE A 71 -6.70 9.60 -5.22
N ASP A 72 -6.15 9.13 -4.11
CA ASP A 72 -6.57 7.87 -3.48
C ASP A 72 -7.75 8.02 -2.50
N TYR A 73 -8.16 9.27 -2.21
CA TYR A 73 -9.13 9.60 -1.16
C TYR A 73 -10.48 8.89 -1.35
N ASP A 74 -11.07 8.98 -2.53
CA ASP A 74 -12.39 8.39 -2.79
C ASP A 74 -12.36 6.87 -2.81
N ARG A 75 -11.24 6.26 -3.26
CA ARG A 75 -11.04 4.80 -3.20
C ARG A 75 -11.04 4.33 -1.75
N ILE A 76 -10.29 5.00 -0.88
CA ILE A 76 -10.22 4.67 0.55
C ILE A 76 -11.58 4.89 1.22
N LYS A 77 -12.24 6.01 0.94
CA LYS A 77 -13.58 6.29 1.46
C LYS A 77 -14.60 5.23 1.05
N PHE A 78 -14.55 4.76 -0.19
CA PHE A 78 -15.39 3.67 -0.67
C PHE A 78 -15.07 2.35 0.04
N LEU A 79 -13.79 2.02 0.18
CA LEU A 79 -13.34 0.83 0.89
C LEU A 79 -13.85 0.80 2.34
N THR A 80 -13.67 1.88 3.09
CA THR A 80 -14.13 1.98 4.48
C THR A 80 -15.64 1.75 4.58
N ARG A 81 -16.43 2.43 3.74
CA ARG A 81 -17.89 2.24 3.70
C ARG A 81 -18.29 0.80 3.41
N TYR A 82 -17.58 0.14 2.50
CA TYR A 82 -17.86 -1.26 2.16
C TYR A 82 -17.55 -2.19 3.34
N ILE A 83 -16.39 -2.04 3.97
CA ILE A 83 -16.00 -2.84 5.14
C ILE A 83 -16.99 -2.64 6.29
N ASP A 84 -17.39 -1.40 6.58
CA ASP A 84 -18.35 -1.11 7.65
C ASP A 84 -19.72 -1.78 7.40
N SER A 85 -20.10 -1.90 6.13
CA SER A 85 -21.40 -2.50 5.75
C SER A 85 -21.37 -4.03 5.75
N TYR A 86 -20.29 -4.64 5.25
CA TYR A 86 -20.24 -6.08 4.98
C TYR A 86 -19.36 -6.89 5.94
N TYR A 87 -18.46 -6.23 6.70
CA TYR A 87 -17.46 -6.86 7.57
C TYR A 87 -17.52 -6.34 9.02
N SER A 88 -18.58 -5.62 9.40
CA SER A 88 -18.83 -5.21 10.80
C SER A 88 -19.38 -6.34 11.67
N PHE A 89 -19.94 -7.40 11.06
CA PHE A 89 -20.51 -8.57 11.75
C PHE A 89 -21.50 -8.21 12.87
N SER A 90 -22.24 -7.10 12.73
CA SER A 90 -23.11 -6.59 13.79
C SER A 90 -24.31 -7.51 14.10
N GLU A 91 -24.78 -8.27 13.11
CA GLU A 91 -25.99 -9.11 13.22
C GLU A 91 -25.82 -10.53 12.62
N LEU A 92 -24.68 -10.83 11.98
CA LEU A 92 -24.44 -12.07 11.24
C LEU A 92 -23.08 -12.68 11.60
N ASP A 93 -23.03 -14.01 11.73
CA ASP A 93 -21.79 -14.78 12.02
C ASP A 93 -20.91 -15.03 10.77
N LYS A 94 -21.40 -14.65 9.58
CA LYS A 94 -20.69 -14.75 8.30
C LYS A 94 -21.04 -13.59 7.38
N THR A 95 -20.16 -13.34 6.41
CA THR A 95 -20.38 -12.38 5.31
C THR A 95 -21.37 -12.91 4.25
N THR A 96 -21.96 -12.01 3.45
CA THR A 96 -22.94 -12.33 2.40
C THR A 96 -22.31 -13.01 1.18
N ASP A 97 -22.97 -14.02 0.61
CA ASP A 97 -22.59 -14.69 -0.64
C ASP A 97 -23.23 -14.06 -1.88
N GLU A 98 -23.91 -12.92 -1.74
CA GLU A 98 -24.49 -12.17 -2.86
C GLU A 98 -23.42 -11.88 -3.94
N LEU A 99 -23.73 -12.25 -5.18
CA LEU A 99 -22.78 -12.13 -6.30
C LEU A 99 -22.39 -10.67 -6.57
N GLU A 100 -23.29 -9.72 -6.32
CA GLU A 100 -22.97 -8.29 -6.38
C GLU A 100 -21.88 -7.91 -5.37
N ALA A 101 -21.99 -8.37 -4.12
CA ALA A 101 -21.00 -8.11 -3.09
C ALA A 101 -19.64 -8.72 -3.48
N VAL A 102 -19.62 -9.99 -3.89
CA VAL A 102 -18.40 -10.66 -4.37
C VAL A 102 -17.77 -9.93 -5.56
N THR A 103 -18.57 -9.41 -6.48
CA THR A 103 -18.07 -8.62 -7.62
C THR A 103 -17.46 -7.29 -7.16
N ILE A 104 -18.06 -6.62 -6.19
CA ILE A 104 -17.51 -5.40 -5.59
C ILE A 104 -16.18 -5.70 -4.87
N GLU A 105 -16.07 -6.83 -4.15
CA GLU A 105 -14.80 -7.27 -3.54
C GLU A 105 -13.71 -7.41 -4.61
N MET A 106 -14.02 -8.02 -5.77
CA MET A 106 -13.06 -8.22 -6.87
C MET A 106 -12.56 -6.90 -7.44
N MET A 107 -13.45 -5.90 -7.55
CA MET A 107 -13.09 -4.55 -7.98
C MET A 107 -12.19 -3.86 -6.95
N ILE A 108 -12.59 -3.87 -5.67
CA ILE A 108 -11.81 -3.31 -4.57
C ILE A 108 -10.42 -3.94 -4.51
N TYR A 109 -10.35 -5.27 -4.58
CA TYR A 109 -9.12 -6.04 -4.59
C TYR A 109 -8.17 -5.58 -5.69
N THR A 110 -8.69 -5.43 -6.91
CA THR A 110 -7.93 -4.96 -8.06
C THR A 110 -7.43 -3.54 -7.79
N HIS A 111 -8.29 -2.64 -7.32
CA HIS A 111 -7.89 -1.26 -7.02
C HIS A 111 -6.83 -1.16 -5.92
N ILE A 112 -6.86 -1.99 -4.88
CA ILE A 112 -5.82 -2.01 -3.84
C ILE A 112 -4.46 -2.32 -4.46
N TRP A 113 -4.39 -3.37 -5.30
CA TRP A 113 -3.14 -3.81 -5.92
C TRP A 113 -2.72 -2.98 -7.15
N GLU A 114 -3.59 -2.07 -7.62
CA GLU A 114 -3.29 -1.07 -8.63
C GLU A 114 -2.94 0.31 -8.07
N ALA A 115 -3.24 0.59 -6.80
CA ALA A 115 -3.07 1.92 -6.22
C ALA A 115 -1.58 2.31 -6.18
N ASP A 116 -1.20 3.24 -7.06
CA ASP A 116 0.19 3.68 -7.22
C ASP A 116 0.77 4.25 -5.92
N ASN A 117 -0.01 5.05 -5.19
CA ASN A 117 0.41 5.59 -3.89
C ASN A 117 0.74 4.47 -2.90
N PHE A 118 -0.13 3.46 -2.77
CA PHE A 118 0.10 2.34 -1.87
C PHE A 118 1.36 1.55 -2.26
N LEU A 119 1.54 1.25 -3.53
CA LEU A 119 2.73 0.54 -4.02
C LEU A 119 4.03 1.34 -3.86
N LYS A 120 3.98 2.65 -4.09
CA LYS A 120 5.09 3.58 -3.84
C LYS A 120 5.46 3.58 -2.35
N GLN A 121 4.49 3.68 -1.45
CA GLN A 121 4.72 3.63 -0.02
C GLN A 121 5.31 2.29 0.44
N LEU A 122 4.79 1.16 -0.07
CA LEU A 122 5.34 -0.17 0.21
C LEU A 122 6.80 -0.29 -0.27
N LYS A 123 7.12 0.31 -1.42
CA LYS A 123 8.50 0.32 -1.91
C LYS A 123 9.42 1.18 -1.05
N GLN A 124 8.93 2.33 -0.59
CA GLN A 124 9.71 3.21 0.27
C GLN A 124 10.03 2.54 1.62
N ILE A 125 9.04 1.96 2.28
CA ILE A 125 9.26 1.26 3.56
C ILE A 125 10.14 0.02 3.36
N SER A 126 10.00 -0.70 2.25
CA SER A 126 10.90 -1.80 1.88
C SER A 126 12.35 -1.34 1.76
N ASN A 127 12.60 -0.19 1.13
CA ASN A 127 13.95 0.38 1.05
C ASN A 127 14.54 0.69 2.44
N LEU A 128 13.74 1.17 3.39
CA LEU A 128 14.16 1.36 4.78
C LEU A 128 14.51 0.02 5.45
N CYS A 129 13.66 -1.01 5.31
CA CYS A 129 13.95 -2.37 5.79
C CYS A 129 15.22 -2.99 5.16
N LEU A 130 15.62 -2.51 3.98
CA LEU A 130 16.84 -2.95 3.31
C LEU A 130 18.08 -2.13 3.69
N ASN A 131 17.98 -1.17 4.60
CA ASN A 131 19.06 -0.25 4.98
C ASN A 131 19.60 0.52 3.75
N LYS A 132 18.71 0.93 2.85
CA LYS A 132 19.04 1.75 1.67
C LYS A 132 18.88 3.23 1.98
N GLU A 133 19.55 4.07 1.19
CA GLU A 133 19.30 5.52 1.23
C GLU A 133 17.84 5.79 0.85
N TYR A 134 17.28 6.85 1.45
CA TYR A 134 15.95 7.32 1.07
C TYR A 134 15.89 7.62 -0.43
N ASP A 135 15.09 6.85 -1.15
CA ASP A 135 14.89 7.01 -2.58
C ASP A 135 13.79 8.04 -2.82
N TRP A 136 14.17 9.20 -3.35
CA TRP A 136 13.22 10.28 -3.66
C TRP A 136 12.42 9.99 -4.94
N LYS A 137 12.90 9.09 -5.80
CA LYS A 137 12.38 8.88 -7.15
C LYS A 137 11.54 7.61 -7.25
N VAL A 138 11.10 7.03 -6.13
CA VAL A 138 10.24 5.84 -6.15
C VAL A 138 8.96 6.13 -6.92
N LYS A 139 8.67 5.25 -7.87
CA LYS A 139 7.44 5.24 -8.67
C LYS A 139 6.83 3.85 -8.63
N ALA A 140 5.51 3.78 -8.69
CA ALA A 140 4.82 2.54 -8.99
C ALA A 140 5.10 2.16 -10.46
N PRO A 141 5.12 0.84 -10.78
CA PRO A 141 5.46 0.41 -12.12
C PRO A 141 4.36 0.80 -13.12
N ASN A 142 4.77 1.27 -14.30
CA ASN A 142 3.86 1.64 -15.40
C ASN A 142 4.02 0.68 -16.59
N SER A 143 2.91 0.07 -17.02
CA SER A 143 2.86 -0.83 -18.18
C SER A 143 3.28 -0.16 -19.49
N GLU A 144 3.07 1.15 -19.64
CA GLU A 144 3.50 1.92 -20.82
C GLU A 144 5.02 1.91 -20.99
N ASN A 145 5.76 1.79 -19.87
CA ASN A 145 7.22 1.68 -19.86
C ASN A 145 7.70 0.22 -19.91
N GLY A 146 6.81 -0.74 -20.17
CA GLY A 146 7.11 -2.17 -20.20
C GLY A 146 7.33 -2.79 -18.80
N GLU A 147 6.99 -2.09 -17.73
CA GLU A 147 7.19 -2.57 -16.36
C GLU A 147 6.06 -3.49 -15.92
N SER A 148 6.42 -4.63 -15.31
CA SER A 148 5.45 -5.60 -14.82
C SER A 148 5.07 -5.32 -13.37
N LYS A 149 3.81 -4.93 -13.13
CA LYS A 149 3.21 -4.76 -11.80
C LYS A 149 3.34 -6.03 -10.95
N GLN A 150 3.12 -7.20 -11.55
CA GLN A 150 3.34 -8.49 -10.90
C GLN A 150 4.80 -8.67 -10.47
N LYS A 151 5.75 -8.38 -11.36
CA LYS A 151 7.19 -8.51 -11.07
C LYS A 151 7.58 -7.60 -9.92
N PHE A 152 7.11 -6.35 -9.94
CA PHE A 152 7.33 -5.38 -8.87
C PHE A 152 6.78 -5.88 -7.52
N ILE A 153 5.51 -6.26 -7.44
CA ILE A 153 4.91 -6.73 -6.17
C ILE A 153 5.61 -7.98 -5.65
N ARG A 154 6.01 -8.90 -6.53
CA ARG A 154 6.72 -10.12 -6.14
C ARG A 154 8.16 -9.83 -5.71
N GLU A 155 8.98 -9.30 -6.62
CA GLU A 155 10.44 -9.26 -6.50
C GLU A 155 10.93 -8.03 -5.75
N GLU A 156 10.26 -6.88 -5.93
CA GLU A 156 10.68 -5.60 -5.36
C GLU A 156 10.07 -5.32 -3.98
N LEU A 157 8.99 -6.04 -3.62
CA LEU A 157 8.29 -5.91 -2.33
C LEU A 157 8.31 -7.22 -1.54
N LYS A 158 7.50 -8.21 -1.92
CA LYS A 158 7.28 -9.42 -1.12
C LYS A 158 8.58 -10.19 -0.85
N ASP A 159 9.38 -10.42 -1.88
CA ASP A 159 10.64 -11.15 -1.75
C ASP A 159 11.65 -10.35 -0.90
N LYS A 160 11.62 -9.01 -0.94
CA LYS A 160 12.45 -8.15 -0.10
C LYS A 160 12.05 -8.17 1.37
N PHE A 161 10.75 -8.18 1.67
CA PHE A 161 10.28 -8.38 3.03
C PHE A 161 10.64 -9.79 3.53
N LYS A 162 10.54 -10.81 2.66
CA LYS A 162 10.94 -12.19 2.97
C LYS A 162 12.44 -12.31 3.25
N GLU A 163 13.29 -11.67 2.46
CA GLU A 163 14.75 -11.60 2.68
C GLU A 163 15.10 -11.06 4.07
N LYS A 164 14.23 -10.21 4.65
CA LYS A 164 14.37 -9.64 5.99
C LYS A 164 13.64 -10.43 7.08
N GLY A 165 12.99 -11.54 6.73
CA GLY A 165 12.25 -12.38 7.67
C GLY A 165 10.97 -11.74 8.21
N LEU A 166 10.43 -10.73 7.53
CA LEU A 166 9.26 -9.99 8.00
C LEU A 166 7.96 -10.74 7.70
N LYS A 167 7.06 -10.80 8.69
CA LYS A 167 5.75 -11.48 8.56
C LYS A 167 4.89 -10.94 7.43
N ILE A 168 5.05 -9.68 7.07
CA ILE A 168 4.28 -9.06 5.99
C ILE A 168 4.46 -9.76 4.64
N ALA A 169 5.57 -10.47 4.42
CA ALA A 169 5.76 -11.28 3.22
C ALA A 169 4.73 -12.40 3.08
N GLU A 170 4.34 -13.04 4.20
CA GLU A 170 3.30 -14.08 4.19
C GLU A 170 1.90 -13.46 4.07
N VAL A 171 1.65 -12.30 4.69
CA VAL A 171 0.41 -11.52 4.46
C VAL A 171 0.25 -11.18 2.98
N MET A 172 1.29 -10.67 2.33
CA MET A 172 1.26 -10.39 0.89
C MET A 172 1.07 -11.64 0.05
N LYS A 173 1.61 -12.79 0.46
CA LYS A 173 1.39 -14.07 -0.25
C LYS A 173 -0.05 -14.56 -0.15
N LYS A 174 -0.70 -14.34 1.00
CA LYS A 174 -2.10 -14.70 1.25
C LYS A 174 -3.10 -13.68 0.71
N GLY A 175 -2.69 -12.42 0.51
CA GLY A 175 -3.51 -11.37 -0.10
C GLY A 175 -3.32 -11.23 -1.61
N TYR A 176 -2.10 -11.30 -2.13
CA TYR A 176 -1.82 -11.02 -3.54
C TYR A 176 -1.66 -12.26 -4.41
N ARG A 177 -2.44 -12.31 -5.48
CA ARG A 177 -2.28 -13.27 -6.57
C ARG A 177 -2.48 -12.61 -7.92
N SER A 178 -1.40 -12.52 -8.70
CA SER A 178 -1.40 -11.83 -10.00
C SER A 178 -2.46 -12.38 -10.97
N GLN A 179 -2.68 -13.70 -10.96
CA GLN A 179 -3.70 -14.33 -11.80
C GLN A 179 -5.11 -13.80 -11.47
N LEU A 180 -5.44 -13.66 -10.19
CA LEU A 180 -6.76 -13.18 -9.75
C LEU A 180 -6.94 -11.71 -10.15
N ARG A 181 -5.97 -10.85 -9.82
CA ARG A 181 -5.96 -9.44 -10.22
C ARG A 181 -6.15 -9.28 -11.74
N ASN A 182 -5.43 -10.06 -12.55
CA ASN A 182 -5.57 -10.03 -14.01
C ASN A 182 -6.92 -10.60 -14.48
N ALA A 183 -7.45 -11.63 -13.84
CA ALA A 183 -8.75 -12.20 -14.20
C ALA A 183 -9.86 -11.18 -14.01
N PHE A 184 -9.89 -10.50 -12.86
CA PHE A 184 -10.92 -9.53 -12.52
C PHE A 184 -10.80 -8.24 -13.33
N ALA A 185 -9.58 -7.71 -13.50
CA ALA A 185 -9.34 -6.51 -14.30
C ALA A 185 -9.76 -6.65 -15.78
N HIS A 186 -9.77 -7.88 -16.31
CA HIS A 186 -10.11 -8.18 -17.69
C HIS A 186 -11.42 -8.97 -17.85
N CYS A 187 -12.22 -9.09 -16.77
CA CYS A 187 -13.47 -9.87 -16.77
C CYS A 187 -13.31 -11.32 -17.28
N ASN A 188 -12.14 -11.93 -17.05
CA ASN A 188 -11.82 -13.30 -17.45
C ASN A 188 -12.20 -14.31 -16.35
N TYR A 189 -13.44 -14.24 -15.88
CA TYR A 189 -13.98 -15.13 -14.86
C TYR A 189 -15.49 -15.37 -15.05
N SER A 190 -16.01 -16.42 -14.44
CA SER A 190 -17.44 -16.70 -14.35
C SER A 190 -17.79 -17.31 -12.99
N PHE A 191 -19.01 -17.06 -12.51
CA PHE A 191 -19.53 -17.72 -11.31
C PHE A 191 -20.16 -19.06 -11.65
N PHE A 192 -19.80 -20.11 -10.90
CA PHE A 192 -20.43 -21.42 -11.02
C PHE A 192 -21.23 -21.74 -9.76
N LYS A 193 -22.55 -21.81 -9.91
CA LYS A 193 -23.53 -22.26 -8.90
C LYS A 193 -23.35 -21.63 -7.50
N GLU A 194 -22.94 -20.36 -7.42
CA GLU A 194 -22.67 -19.66 -6.15
C GLU A 194 -21.67 -20.38 -5.22
N GLU A 195 -20.86 -21.29 -5.75
CA GLU A 195 -19.88 -22.06 -4.98
C GLU A 195 -18.45 -21.56 -5.22
N ARG A 196 -18.16 -21.20 -6.47
CA ARG A 196 -16.80 -20.90 -6.93
C ARG A 196 -16.76 -19.93 -8.11
N ILE A 197 -15.57 -19.38 -8.29
CA ILE A 197 -15.17 -18.51 -9.39
C ILE A 197 -14.29 -19.33 -10.31
N ASP A 198 -14.76 -19.57 -11.54
CA ASP A 198 -13.96 -20.19 -12.60
C ASP A 198 -13.15 -19.11 -13.31
N LEU A 199 -11.84 -19.35 -13.51
CA LEU A 199 -10.87 -18.39 -14.07
C LEU A 199 -10.50 -18.78 -15.50
N HIS A 200 -10.78 -17.91 -16.46
CA HIS A 200 -10.58 -18.17 -17.89
C HIS A 200 -9.18 -17.82 -18.38
N ASN A 201 -8.36 -17.18 -17.55
CA ASN A 201 -6.97 -16.83 -17.84
C ASN A 201 -5.95 -17.90 -17.42
N TYR A 202 -6.41 -19.06 -16.96
CA TYR A 202 -5.57 -20.18 -16.52
C TYR A 202 -4.70 -20.75 -17.65
N LYS A 203 -3.41 -20.95 -17.37
CA LYS A 203 -2.46 -21.65 -18.24
C LYS A 203 -2.05 -23.01 -17.65
N PRO A 204 -2.16 -24.11 -18.42
CA PRO A 204 -1.67 -25.42 -18.01
C PRO A 204 -0.18 -25.41 -17.60
N ASN A 205 0.19 -26.23 -16.62
CA ASN A 205 1.57 -26.38 -16.11
C ASN A 205 2.17 -25.12 -15.46
N SER A 206 1.32 -24.24 -14.89
CA SER A 206 1.74 -23.08 -14.11
C SER A 206 1.21 -23.17 -12.67
N TYR A 207 1.58 -22.20 -11.81
CA TYR A 207 1.05 -22.06 -10.45
C TYR A 207 -0.39 -21.50 -10.42
N GLU A 208 -0.96 -21.22 -11.59
CA GLU A 208 -2.31 -20.70 -11.77
C GLU A 208 -3.35 -21.79 -11.47
N VAL A 209 -4.52 -21.39 -10.99
CA VAL A 209 -5.64 -22.33 -10.71
C VAL A 209 -6.74 -22.11 -11.73
N LYS A 210 -7.53 -23.16 -11.98
CA LYS A 210 -8.71 -23.07 -12.83
C LYS A 210 -9.90 -22.42 -12.13
N ASN A 211 -9.98 -22.56 -10.81
CA ASN A 211 -11.06 -21.99 -10.01
C ASN A 211 -10.63 -21.77 -8.57
N ILE A 212 -11.40 -20.94 -7.86
CA ILE A 212 -11.32 -20.76 -6.41
C ILE A 212 -12.74 -20.75 -5.83
N THR A 213 -12.92 -21.32 -4.65
CA THR A 213 -14.19 -21.21 -3.91
C THR A 213 -14.41 -19.79 -3.41
N PHE A 214 -15.66 -19.43 -3.10
CA PHE A 214 -15.94 -18.14 -2.46
C PHE A 214 -15.27 -18.00 -1.09
N ASN A 215 -15.06 -19.09 -0.34
CA ASN A 215 -14.32 -19.02 0.93
C ASN A 215 -12.86 -18.61 0.70
N GLU A 216 -12.18 -19.28 -0.23
CA GLU A 216 -10.80 -18.94 -0.59
C GLU A 216 -10.69 -17.51 -1.11
N TRP A 217 -11.64 -17.10 -1.96
CA TRP A 217 -11.71 -15.73 -2.44
C TRP A 217 -11.84 -14.70 -1.32
N THR A 218 -12.81 -14.88 -0.42
CA THR A 218 -13.01 -13.96 0.69
C THR A 218 -11.77 -13.87 1.57
N GLU A 219 -11.02 -14.96 1.76
CA GLU A 219 -9.74 -14.90 2.49
C GLU A 219 -8.69 -14.03 1.76
N TYR A 220 -8.49 -14.21 0.44
CA TYR A 220 -7.59 -13.34 -0.35
C TYR A 220 -7.99 -11.86 -0.24
N PHE A 221 -9.29 -11.61 -0.29
CA PHE A 221 -9.84 -10.27 -0.14
C PHE A 221 -9.56 -9.70 1.26
N CYS A 222 -9.87 -10.45 2.33
CA CYS A 222 -9.59 -10.09 3.72
C CYS A 222 -8.14 -9.70 3.95
N TYR A 223 -7.19 -10.57 3.57
CA TYR A 223 -5.77 -10.26 3.71
C TYR A 223 -5.39 -8.98 2.96
N SER A 224 -5.95 -8.74 1.77
CA SER A 224 -5.62 -7.56 0.96
C SER A 224 -6.16 -6.26 1.56
N PHE A 225 -7.44 -6.22 1.94
CA PHE A 225 -8.03 -5.00 2.45
C PHE A 225 -7.56 -4.69 3.87
N LEU A 226 -7.40 -5.70 4.73
CA LEU A 226 -6.88 -5.49 6.08
C LEU A 226 -5.44 -4.98 6.00
N PHE A 227 -4.64 -5.50 5.07
CA PHE A 227 -3.29 -5.00 4.88
C PHE A 227 -3.29 -3.53 4.47
N ASN A 228 -4.12 -3.15 3.47
CA ASN A 228 -4.22 -1.76 3.05
C ASN A 228 -4.73 -0.85 4.19
N TYR A 229 -5.72 -1.30 4.94
CA TYR A 229 -6.31 -0.57 6.06
C TYR A 229 -5.31 -0.34 7.19
N PHE A 230 -4.72 -1.41 7.75
CA PHE A 230 -3.77 -1.29 8.86
C PHE A 230 -2.51 -0.54 8.46
N PHE A 231 -2.00 -0.76 7.24
CA PHE A 231 -0.85 -0.02 6.75
C PHE A 231 -1.10 1.49 6.76
N LEU A 232 -2.27 1.92 6.26
CA LEU A 232 -2.62 3.34 6.24
C LEU A 232 -2.86 3.89 7.65
N ASN A 233 -3.55 3.15 8.51
CA ASN A 233 -3.77 3.58 9.89
C ASN A 233 -2.45 3.77 10.64
N TYR A 234 -1.55 2.77 10.64
CA TYR A 234 -0.23 2.91 11.25
C TYR A 234 0.56 4.08 10.65
N PHE A 235 0.50 4.26 9.33
CA PHE A 235 1.14 5.39 8.66
C PHE A 235 0.64 6.75 9.17
N PHE A 236 -0.67 6.92 9.38
CA PHE A 236 -1.22 8.19 9.86
C PHE A 236 -1.07 8.37 11.37
N GLU A 237 -1.21 7.32 12.16
CA GLU A 237 -1.01 7.34 13.62
C GLU A 237 0.43 7.74 13.96
N GLU A 238 1.43 7.13 13.31
CA GLU A 238 2.84 7.48 13.51
C GLU A 238 3.15 8.94 13.14
N ARG A 239 2.41 9.53 12.20
CA ARG A 239 2.52 10.97 11.90
C ARG A 239 1.98 11.83 13.04
N GLU A 240 0.82 11.45 13.60
CA GLU A 240 0.15 12.19 14.67
C GLU A 240 0.92 12.15 16.00
N GLU A 241 1.77 11.14 16.20
CA GLU A 241 2.66 11.03 17.36
C GLU A 241 3.88 11.95 17.32
N ILE A 242 4.19 12.57 16.17
CA ILE A 242 5.33 13.47 16.05
C ILE A 242 5.04 14.80 16.75
N LYS A 243 5.69 15.04 17.90
CA LYS A 243 5.56 16.28 18.68
C LYS A 243 6.70 17.28 18.48
N ASN A 244 7.90 16.79 18.14
CA ASN A 244 9.12 17.58 18.11
C ASN A 244 9.60 17.83 16.67
N GLU A 245 10.44 18.85 16.51
CA GLU A 245 11.20 19.07 15.29
C GLU A 245 12.25 17.95 15.10
N ILE A 246 12.38 17.45 13.87
CA ILE A 246 13.22 16.30 13.55
C ILE A 246 14.31 16.73 12.58
N GLU A 247 15.57 16.59 12.96
CA GLU A 247 16.70 16.78 12.04
C GLU A 247 16.75 15.62 11.03
N VAL A 248 16.73 15.94 9.74
CA VAL A 248 16.74 14.99 8.61
C VAL A 248 17.70 15.46 7.53
N PHE A 249 18.01 14.59 6.57
CA PHE A 249 18.70 14.96 5.35
C PHE A 249 17.69 15.21 4.21
N LEU A 250 17.54 16.47 3.83
CA LEU A 250 16.69 16.92 2.73
C LEU A 250 17.49 17.04 1.43
N ARG A 251 16.77 17.23 0.32
CA ARG A 251 17.34 17.58 -0.99
C ARG A 251 16.96 19.03 -1.33
N ASN A 252 17.95 19.87 -1.65
CA ASN A 252 17.67 21.20 -2.19
C ASN A 252 17.20 21.11 -3.66
N LYS A 253 16.93 22.26 -4.28
CA LYS A 253 16.50 22.36 -5.68
C LYS A 253 17.47 21.70 -6.67
N ASP A 254 18.76 21.69 -6.33
CA ASP A 254 19.83 21.10 -7.14
C ASP A 254 20.01 19.59 -6.86
N GLY A 255 19.24 19.01 -5.94
CA GLY A 255 19.34 17.61 -5.53
C GLY A 255 20.49 17.31 -4.56
N GLU A 256 21.16 18.32 -4.03
CA GLU A 256 22.20 18.16 -3.02
C GLU A 256 21.60 17.77 -1.67
N LYS A 257 22.21 16.77 -1.02
CA LYS A 257 21.83 16.32 0.33
C LYS A 257 22.28 17.37 1.35
N LYS A 258 21.34 17.98 2.06
CA LYS A 258 21.61 19.00 3.10
C LYS A 258 20.83 18.69 4.37
N LYS A 259 21.38 19.10 5.51
CA LYS A 259 20.67 19.01 6.79
C LYS A 259 19.48 19.95 6.80
N GLY A 260 18.36 19.48 7.31
CA GLY A 260 17.16 20.26 7.50
C GLY A 260 16.38 19.80 8.70
N ILE A 261 15.34 20.55 9.01
CA ILE A 261 14.39 20.26 10.07
C ILE A 261 13.05 19.96 9.42
N LEU A 262 12.46 18.82 9.78
CA LEU A 262 11.12 18.41 9.43
C LEU A 262 10.20 18.62 10.65
N LYS A 263 9.02 19.18 10.43
CA LYS A 263 8.03 19.46 11.46
C LYS A 263 6.64 19.02 11.01
N TYR A 264 5.98 18.23 11.84
CA TYR A 264 4.56 17.90 11.66
C TYR A 264 3.67 19.01 12.21
N ASN A 265 2.61 19.37 11.48
CA ASN A 265 1.57 20.28 11.92
C ASN A 265 0.27 19.49 12.15
N PRO A 266 -0.14 19.29 13.41
CA PRO A 266 -1.36 18.55 13.72
C PRO A 266 -2.64 19.22 13.19
N SER A 267 -2.68 20.55 13.09
CA SER A 267 -3.91 21.28 12.72
C SER A 267 -4.36 21.02 11.29
N ASN A 268 -3.44 20.72 10.38
CA ASN A 268 -3.74 20.43 8.99
C ASN A 268 -3.16 19.09 8.51
N LYS A 269 -2.68 18.26 9.45
CA LYS A 269 -2.11 16.93 9.20
C LYS A 269 -1.06 16.91 8.09
N SER A 270 -0.16 17.90 8.10
CA SER A 270 0.86 18.10 7.07
C SER A 270 2.27 18.23 7.63
N PHE A 271 3.27 18.09 6.75
CA PHE A 271 4.66 18.37 7.12
C PHE A 271 5.20 19.62 6.46
N TYR A 272 6.10 20.27 7.18
CA TYR A 272 6.89 21.39 6.71
C TYR A 272 8.35 21.10 6.92
N ALA A 273 9.20 21.63 6.05
CA ALA A 273 10.63 21.51 6.18
C ALA A 273 11.35 22.85 5.97
N LYS A 274 12.48 23.02 6.66
CA LYS A 274 13.41 24.14 6.46
C LYS A 274 14.84 23.60 6.46
N PHE A 275 15.71 24.17 5.63
CA PHE A 275 17.15 23.86 5.71
C PHE A 275 17.76 24.50 6.96
N ILE A 276 18.76 23.85 7.53
CA ILE A 276 19.59 24.48 8.57
C ILE A 276 20.63 25.30 7.82
N GLU A 277 20.46 26.62 7.82
CA GLU A 277 21.48 27.54 7.31
C GLU A 277 22.72 27.47 8.20
N LYS A 278 23.90 27.46 7.58
CA LYS A 278 25.18 27.63 8.26
C LYS A 278 25.58 29.09 8.23
#